data_AF-A0A7V3TW13-F1
#
_entry.id   AF-A0A7V3TW13-F1
#
_cell.length_a   1.000
_cell.length_b   1.000
_cell.length_c   1.000
_cell.angle_alpha   90.00
_cell.angle_beta   90.00
_cell.angle_gamma   90.00
#
_symmetry.space_group_name_H-M   'P 1'
#
loop_
_entity.id
_entity.type
_entity.pdbx_description
1 polymer ?
#
loop_
_entity_poly.entity_id
_entity_poly.type
_entity_poly.pdbx_seq_one_letter_code
_entity_poly.pdbx_strand_id
1 'polypeptide(L)'
;MSQLKRLQRRRLRRMYRVRNKLKRVSTRPRLSVFRSHKHIYAQIIDDTQGRTLAAASTVEKDIRDMVGGYGGNIQAATVVGRIIAERALAAGIRQVVFDRGPYKYHGRVAALADAARDAGLDIGPKKEVQAASVQEETDKKGQKTKGGGKAEATNKGKGGEKNKS
;
A
#
# COMPACT_ATOMS: atom_id res chain seq x y z
N MET A 1 13.05 -1.19 34.67
CA MET A 1 13.22 -0.83 33.23
C MET A 1 12.29 0.33 32.90
N SER A 2 12.79 1.46 32.39
CA SER A 2 11.94 2.62 32.04
C SER A 2 10.97 2.30 30.89
N GLN A 3 9.82 2.98 30.86
CA GLN A 3 8.79 2.77 29.84
C GLN A 3 9.33 2.98 28.41
N LEU A 4 10.23 3.95 28.23
CA LEU A 4 10.91 4.21 26.96
C LEU A 4 11.76 3.01 26.50
N LYS A 5 12.57 2.44 27.40
CA LYS A 5 13.37 1.24 27.11
C LYS A 5 12.50 0.05 26.68
N ARG A 6 11.31 -0.10 27.29
CA ARG A 6 10.33 -1.16 26.92
C ARG A 6 9.78 -0.98 25.50
N LEU A 7 9.41 0.25 25.12
CA LEU A 7 8.91 0.56 23.77
C LEU A 7 10.00 0.38 22.71
N GLN A 8 11.22 0.83 23.00
CA GLN A 8 12.37 0.64 22.12
C GLN A 8 12.68 -0.84 21.92
N ARG A 9 12.70 -1.65 23.00
CA ARG A 9 12.91 -3.10 22.89
C ARG A 9 11.84 -3.77 22.04
N ARG A 10 10.56 -3.39 22.18
CA ARG A 10 9.47 -3.87 21.31
C ARG A 10 9.66 -3.48 19.84
N ARG A 11 10.14 -2.26 19.56
CA ARG A 11 10.45 -1.78 18.21
C ARG A 11 11.59 -2.59 17.59
N LEU A 12 12.70 -2.76 18.32
CA LEU A 12 13.85 -3.53 17.87
C LEU A 12 13.49 -4.99 17.59
N ARG A 13 12.72 -5.66 18.46
CA ARG A 13 12.26 -7.04 18.22
C ARG A 13 11.49 -7.18 16.90
N ARG A 14 10.59 -6.25 16.59
CA ARG A 14 9.83 -6.27 15.32
C ARG A 14 10.75 -6.06 14.12
N MET A 15 11.67 -5.09 14.22
CA MET A 15 12.66 -4.80 13.19
C MET A 15 13.54 -6.02 12.90
N TYR A 16 14.11 -6.64 13.94
CA TYR A 16 14.94 -7.84 13.78
C TYR A 16 14.17 -9.01 13.19
N ARG A 17 12.91 -9.23 13.60
CA ARG A 17 12.08 -10.29 13.02
C ARG A 17 11.88 -10.12 11.51
N VAL A 18 11.64 -8.88 11.05
CA VAL A 18 11.50 -8.59 9.62
C VAL A 18 12.85 -8.81 8.92
N ARG A 19 13.92 -8.17 9.40
CA ARG A 19 15.25 -8.24 8.77
C ARG A 19 15.86 -9.64 8.75
N ASN A 20 15.69 -10.43 9.81
CA ASN A 20 16.16 -11.81 9.84
C ASN A 20 15.46 -12.68 8.80
N LYS A 21 14.17 -12.42 8.52
CA LYS A 21 13.47 -13.08 7.41
C LYS A 21 14.04 -12.63 6.07
N LEU A 22 14.21 -11.32 5.86
CA LEU A 22 14.71 -10.78 4.59
C LEU A 22 16.11 -11.32 4.24
N LYS A 23 17.03 -11.34 5.22
CA LYS A 23 18.39 -11.88 5.05
C LYS A 23 18.43 -13.35 4.64
N ARG A 24 17.42 -14.14 5.03
CA ARG A 24 17.32 -15.56 4.67
C ARG A 24 16.72 -15.79 3.28
N VAL A 25 15.91 -14.84 2.80
CA VAL A 25 15.13 -14.99 1.56
C VAL A 25 15.92 -14.53 0.34
N SER A 26 16.78 -13.53 0.48
CA SER A 26 17.46 -12.91 -0.66
C SER A 26 18.78 -12.26 -0.27
N THR A 27 19.73 -12.31 -1.20
CA THR A 27 21.02 -11.59 -1.15
C THR A 27 20.94 -10.17 -1.73
N ARG A 28 19.77 -9.78 -2.27
CA ARG A 28 19.57 -8.46 -2.87
C ARG A 28 19.65 -7.34 -1.83
N PRO A 29 20.08 -6.12 -2.21
CA PRO A 29 20.06 -4.96 -1.33
C PRO A 29 18.66 -4.70 -0.78
N ARG A 30 18.58 -4.23 0.47
CA ARG A 30 17.30 -3.91 1.12
C ARG A 30 16.97 -2.43 1.03
N LEU A 31 15.73 -2.10 0.68
CA LEU A 31 15.17 -0.76 0.78
C LEU A 31 14.55 -0.57 2.17
N SER A 32 15.29 0.06 3.07
CA SER A 32 14.90 0.31 4.46
C SER A 32 14.20 1.64 4.65
N VAL A 33 13.03 1.62 5.28
CA VAL A 33 12.25 2.82 5.60
C VAL A 33 12.35 3.17 7.08
N PHE A 34 12.69 4.42 7.37
CA PHE A 34 12.57 5.02 8.71
C PHE A 34 11.62 6.22 8.66
N ARG A 35 10.65 6.25 9.57
CA ARG A 35 9.76 7.41 9.75
C ARG A 35 9.82 7.93 11.17
N SER A 36 9.90 9.25 11.28
CA SER A 36 9.66 10.01 12.50
C SER A 36 8.30 10.73 12.39
N HIS A 37 7.97 11.53 13.39
CA HIS A 37 6.77 12.38 13.37
C HIS A 37 6.83 13.42 12.26
N LYS A 38 8.02 13.97 11.95
CA LYS A 38 8.20 15.08 11.01
C LYS A 38 8.84 14.70 9.69
N HIS A 39 9.56 13.57 9.63
CA HIS A 39 10.39 13.21 8.47
C HIS A 39 10.22 11.73 8.09
N ILE A 40 10.59 11.44 6.85
CA ILE A 40 10.74 10.08 6.32
C ILE A 40 12.09 9.96 5.62
N TYR A 41 12.69 8.79 5.76
CA TYR A 41 14.00 8.44 5.24
C TYR A 41 13.91 7.08 4.58
N ALA A 42 14.56 6.94 3.43
CA ALA A 42 14.69 5.72 2.68
C ALA A 42 16.16 5.48 2.36
N GLN A 43 16.61 4.24 2.51
CA GLN A 43 17.98 3.85 2.21
C GLN A 43 18.00 2.49 1.54
N ILE A 44 18.80 2.35 0.49
CA ILE A 44 19.12 1.07 -0.14
C ILE A 44 20.47 0.62 0.40
N ILE A 45 20.49 -0.52 1.08
CA ILE A 45 21.65 -1.00 1.82
C ILE A 45 22.01 -2.39 1.33
N ASP A 46 23.29 -2.57 1.02
CA ASP A 46 23.89 -3.88 0.85
C ASP A 46 24.32 -4.41 2.23
N ASP A 47 23.64 -5.47 2.70
CA ASP A 47 23.92 -6.08 4.00
C ASP A 47 25.18 -6.98 3.98
N THR A 48 25.71 -7.34 2.81
CA THR A 48 26.95 -8.12 2.68
C THR A 48 28.17 -7.25 2.89
N GLN A 49 28.18 -6.07 2.25
CA GLN A 49 29.27 -5.09 2.37
C GLN A 49 29.03 -4.08 3.51
N GLY A 50 27.82 -4.02 4.06
CA GLY A 50 27.44 -3.04 5.07
C GLY A 50 27.39 -1.60 4.54
N ARG A 51 27.25 -1.42 3.22
CA ARG A 51 27.30 -0.11 2.55
C ARG A 51 25.92 0.36 2.13
N THR A 52 25.69 1.67 2.25
CA THR A 52 24.50 2.32 1.69
C THR A 52 24.78 2.70 0.25
N LEU A 53 23.98 2.19 -0.68
CA LEU A 53 24.14 2.40 -2.12
C LEU A 53 23.40 3.65 -2.58
N ALA A 54 22.22 3.90 -2.01
CA ALA A 54 21.44 5.11 -2.26
C ALA A 54 20.67 5.49 -1.00
N ALA A 55 20.44 6.79 -0.80
CA ALA A 55 19.64 7.32 0.28
C ALA A 55 18.76 8.46 -0.24
N ALA A 56 17.61 8.69 0.39
CA ALA A 56 16.74 9.82 0.14
C ALA A 56 15.99 10.18 1.44
N SER A 57 15.88 11.47 1.74
CA SER A 57 15.17 11.92 2.93
C SER A 57 14.54 13.29 2.77
N THR A 58 13.46 13.54 3.51
CA THR A 58 12.80 14.87 3.54
C THR A 58 13.61 15.95 4.27
N VAL A 59 14.83 15.63 4.70
CA VAL A 59 15.78 16.59 5.28
C VAL A 59 16.71 17.17 4.22
N GLU A 60 16.92 16.46 3.11
CA GLU A 60 17.67 16.98 1.98
C GLU A 60 17.00 18.22 1.42
N LYS A 61 17.80 19.24 1.09
CA LYS A 61 17.31 20.56 0.67
C LYS A 61 16.36 20.44 -0.52
N ASP A 62 16.79 19.74 -1.58
CA ASP A 62 16.01 19.57 -2.80
C ASP A 62 14.65 18.92 -2.53
N ILE A 63 14.61 17.90 -1.67
CA ILE A 63 13.38 17.18 -1.30
C ILE A 63 12.52 18.04 -0.38
N ARG A 64 13.14 18.75 0.57
CA ARG A 64 12.45 19.61 1.53
C ARG A 64 11.68 20.73 0.83
N ASP A 65 12.28 21.32 -0.19
CA ASP A 65 11.68 22.37 -1.00
C ASP A 65 10.51 21.81 -1.82
N MET A 66 10.64 20.60 -2.39
CA MET A 66 9.55 19.90 -3.09
C MET A 66 8.34 19.57 -2.20
N VAL A 67 8.54 19.29 -0.91
CA VAL A 67 7.46 18.86 0.02
C VAL A 67 6.91 19.98 0.89
N GLY A 68 7.31 21.24 0.67
CA GLY A 68 6.81 22.38 1.44
C GLY A 68 7.20 22.35 2.92
N GLY A 69 8.35 21.75 3.26
CA GLY A 69 8.91 21.75 4.62
C GLY A 69 8.37 20.69 5.59
N TYR A 70 7.20 20.07 5.37
CA TYR A 70 6.68 18.99 6.22
C TYR A 70 6.81 17.60 5.57
N GLY A 71 7.71 16.77 6.11
CA GLY A 71 7.98 15.41 5.61
C GLY A 71 7.19 14.28 6.30
N GLY A 72 6.19 14.64 7.12
CA GLY A 72 5.47 13.72 7.98
C GLY A 72 4.21 13.10 7.37
N ASN A 73 3.87 13.46 6.12
CA ASN A 73 2.63 13.08 5.42
C ASN A 73 2.86 12.02 4.33
N ILE A 74 1.79 11.64 3.63
CA ILE A 74 1.80 10.66 2.54
C ILE A 74 2.47 11.23 1.28
N GLN A 75 2.18 12.48 0.93
CA GLN A 75 2.75 13.14 -0.25
C GLN A 75 4.29 13.14 -0.21
N ALA A 76 4.88 13.49 0.93
CA ALA A 76 6.34 13.46 1.09
C ALA A 76 6.91 12.04 0.99
N ALA A 77 6.16 11.01 1.40
CA ALA A 77 6.58 9.62 1.26
C ALA A 77 6.58 9.18 -0.21
N THR A 78 5.61 9.63 -1.00
CA THR A 78 5.55 9.41 -2.45
C THR A 78 6.75 10.06 -3.15
N VAL A 79 7.05 11.33 -2.84
CA VAL A 79 8.21 12.04 -3.40
C VAL A 79 9.52 11.33 -3.07
N VAL A 80 9.73 10.96 -1.80
CA VAL A 80 10.93 10.21 -1.39
C VAL A 80 11.01 8.84 -2.08
N GLY A 81 9.88 8.15 -2.27
CA GLY A 81 9.81 6.86 -2.96
C GLY A 81 10.22 6.95 -4.44
N ARG A 82 9.81 8.01 -5.13
CA ARG A 82 10.24 8.27 -6.52
C ARG A 82 11.74 8.57 -6.59
N ILE A 83 12.23 9.49 -5.76
CA ILE A 83 13.64 9.93 -5.80
C ILE A 83 14.61 8.80 -5.45
N ILE A 84 14.26 7.95 -4.47
CA ILE A 84 15.13 6.82 -4.13
C ILE A 84 15.21 5.80 -5.28
N ALA A 85 14.12 5.60 -6.02
CA ALA A 85 14.09 4.71 -7.17
C ALA A 85 14.93 5.25 -8.33
N GLU A 86 14.80 6.54 -8.66
CA GLU A 86 15.64 7.21 -9.65
C GLU A 86 17.13 7.08 -9.31
N ARG A 87 17.50 7.35 -8.03
CA ARG A 87 18.88 7.19 -7.56
C ARG A 87 19.37 5.74 -7.61
N ALA A 88 18.50 4.77 -7.31
CA ALA A 88 18.83 3.35 -7.40
C ALA A 88 19.13 2.93 -8.85
N LEU A 89 18.26 3.34 -9.77
CA LEU A 89 18.41 3.04 -11.20
C LEU A 89 19.66 3.70 -11.79
N ALA A 90 19.95 4.94 -11.40
CA ALA A 90 21.19 5.62 -11.77
C ALA A 90 22.45 4.89 -11.25
N ALA A 91 22.36 4.26 -10.08
CA ALA A 91 23.40 3.39 -9.52
C ALA A 91 23.41 1.96 -10.10
N GLY A 92 22.57 1.66 -11.11
CA GLY A 92 22.48 0.35 -11.74
C GLY A 92 21.71 -0.71 -10.94
N ILE A 93 21.00 -0.31 -9.88
CA ILE A 93 20.28 -1.22 -8.98
C ILE A 93 18.82 -1.29 -9.42
N ARG A 94 18.44 -2.44 -10.00
CA ARG A 94 17.07 -2.66 -10.50
C ARG A 94 16.17 -3.41 -9.52
N GLN A 95 16.74 -4.29 -8.72
CA GLN A 95 16.00 -5.18 -7.84
C GLN A 95 16.45 -5.01 -6.39
N VAL A 96 15.50 -4.71 -5.52
CA VAL A 96 15.73 -4.58 -4.08
C VAL A 96 14.64 -5.29 -3.31
N VAL A 97 14.87 -5.55 -2.03
CA VAL A 97 13.87 -6.15 -1.15
C VAL A 97 13.32 -5.09 -0.21
N PHE A 98 12.00 -4.96 -0.14
CA PHE A 98 11.37 -3.95 0.70
C PHE A 98 11.46 -4.28 2.21
N ASP A 99 12.19 -3.45 2.96
CA ASP A 99 12.27 -3.48 4.43
C ASP A 99 11.41 -2.38 5.06
N ARG A 100 10.18 -2.76 5.41
CA ARG A 100 9.24 -1.90 6.17
C ARG A 100 9.69 -1.60 7.61
N GLY A 101 10.79 -2.20 8.08
CA GLY A 101 11.28 -2.06 9.43
C GLY A 101 10.27 -2.48 10.50
N PRO A 102 10.17 -1.75 11.63
CA PRO A 102 9.23 -2.08 12.71
C PRO A 102 7.79 -1.64 12.42
N TYR A 103 7.54 -0.97 11.29
CA TYR A 103 6.24 -0.38 10.96
C TYR A 103 5.34 -1.38 10.24
N LYS A 104 4.03 -1.20 10.35
CA LYS A 104 3.07 -1.91 9.50
C LYS A 104 3.11 -1.34 8.07
N TYR A 105 2.80 -2.17 7.09
CA TYR A 105 2.67 -1.73 5.70
C TYR A 105 1.32 -1.05 5.52
N HIS A 106 1.29 0.28 5.67
CA HIS A 106 0.11 1.13 5.47
C HIS A 106 0.54 2.58 5.29
N GLY A 107 -0.39 3.45 4.86
CA GLY A 107 -0.20 4.90 4.77
C GLY A 107 1.14 5.26 4.12
N ARG A 108 1.96 6.04 4.83
CA ARG A 108 3.28 6.51 4.37
C ARG A 108 4.23 5.39 3.90
N VAL A 109 4.23 4.24 4.58
CA VAL A 109 5.13 3.13 4.22
C VAL A 109 4.67 2.45 2.93
N ALA A 110 3.36 2.30 2.75
CA ALA A 110 2.79 1.75 1.52
C ALA A 110 2.94 2.74 0.35
N ALA A 111 2.69 4.03 0.58
CA ALA A 111 2.83 5.07 -0.45
C ALA A 111 4.27 5.19 -0.98
N LEU A 112 5.28 5.08 -0.11
CA LEU A 112 6.68 5.06 -0.53
C LEU A 112 6.99 3.84 -1.40
N ALA A 113 6.48 2.67 -1.01
CA ALA A 113 6.66 1.43 -1.76
C ALA A 113 5.98 1.49 -3.13
N ASP A 114 4.74 1.98 -3.19
CA ASP A 114 4.00 2.14 -4.43
C ASP A 114 4.71 3.14 -5.36
N ALA A 115 5.14 4.30 -4.85
CA ALA A 115 5.89 5.28 -5.63
C ALA A 115 7.24 4.76 -6.16
N ALA A 116 7.93 3.90 -5.40
CA ALA A 116 9.16 3.27 -5.85
C ALA A 116 8.91 2.26 -6.99
N ARG A 117 7.79 1.53 -6.94
CA ARG A 117 7.39 0.63 -8.04
C ARG A 117 7.04 1.41 -9.30
N ASP A 118 6.27 2.49 -9.15
CA ASP A 118 5.84 3.32 -10.27
C ASP A 118 7.04 3.97 -10.98
N ALA A 119 8.11 4.27 -10.23
CA ALA A 119 9.39 4.77 -10.74
C ALA A 119 10.32 3.67 -11.31
N GLY A 120 9.84 2.42 -11.42
CA GLY A 120 10.55 1.32 -12.10
C GLY A 120 11.52 0.51 -11.23
N LEU A 121 11.56 0.74 -9.91
CA LEU A 121 12.35 -0.08 -9.00
C LEU A 121 11.57 -1.35 -8.61
N ASP A 122 12.11 -2.53 -8.90
CA ASP A 122 11.50 -3.79 -8.50
C ASP A 122 11.73 -4.03 -7.00
N ILE A 123 10.66 -3.86 -6.22
CA ILE A 123 10.62 -4.13 -4.78
C ILE A 123 9.78 -5.37 -4.43
N GLY A 124 9.40 -6.16 -5.43
CA GLY A 124 8.45 -7.27 -5.34
C GLY A 124 6.98 -6.85 -5.55
N PRO A 125 6.09 -7.84 -5.74
CA PRO A 125 4.70 -7.60 -6.12
C PRO A 125 3.96 -6.81 -5.05
N LYS A 126 3.04 -5.93 -5.49
CA LYS A 126 2.00 -5.42 -4.60
C LYS A 126 1.23 -6.66 -4.16
N LYS A 127 1.10 -6.89 -2.84
CA LYS A 127 0.14 -7.90 -2.37
C LYS A 127 -1.22 -7.42 -2.85
N GLU A 128 -1.68 -7.96 -3.97
CA GLU A 128 -3.08 -7.86 -4.34
C GLU A 128 -3.84 -8.43 -3.15
N VAL A 129 -4.55 -7.56 -2.45
CA VAL A 129 -5.61 -8.03 -1.58
C VAL A 129 -6.58 -8.65 -2.57
N GLN A 130 -6.77 -9.97 -2.50
CA GLN A 130 -7.81 -10.68 -3.24
C GLN A 130 -9.16 -10.00 -2.89
N ALA A 131 -9.51 -8.98 -3.67
CA ALA A 131 -10.80 -8.31 -3.68
C ALA A 131 -11.59 -8.69 -4.94
N ALA A 132 -11.07 -9.63 -5.73
CA ALA A 132 -11.74 -10.25 -6.85
C ALA A 132 -12.38 -11.58 -6.42
N SER A 133 -13.48 -11.50 -5.66
CA SER A 133 -14.44 -12.61 -5.52
C SER A 133 -15.83 -12.19 -5.03
N VAL A 134 -16.20 -10.90 -5.12
CA VAL A 134 -17.53 -10.41 -4.69
C VAL A 134 -18.44 -10.03 -5.87
N GLN A 135 -17.98 -10.12 -7.13
CA GLN A 135 -18.77 -9.68 -8.29
C GLN A 135 -19.44 -10.79 -9.12
N GLU A 136 -19.30 -12.07 -8.77
CA GLU A 136 -19.97 -13.16 -9.52
C GLU A 136 -21.25 -13.72 -8.85
N GLU A 137 -21.57 -13.31 -7.61
CA GLU A 137 -22.76 -13.83 -6.90
C GLU A 137 -24.02 -12.96 -7.03
N THR A 138 -23.92 -11.72 -7.54
CA THR A 138 -25.11 -10.86 -7.75
C THR A 138 -25.84 -11.14 -9.06
N ASP A 139 -25.22 -11.80 -10.03
CA ASP A 139 -25.85 -12.09 -11.33
C ASP A 139 -26.69 -13.38 -11.35
N LYS A 140 -26.52 -14.28 -10.38
CA LYS A 140 -27.29 -15.53 -10.30
C LYS A 140 -28.66 -15.40 -9.61
N LYS A 141 -28.94 -14.28 -8.93
CA LYS A 141 -30.24 -14.05 -8.28
C LYS A 141 -31.28 -13.40 -9.19
N GLY A 142 -30.88 -12.91 -10.37
CA GLY A 142 -31.76 -12.24 -11.34
C GLY A 142 -32.44 -13.14 -12.39
N GLN A 143 -32.10 -14.44 -12.46
CA GLN A 143 -32.57 -15.32 -13.55
C GLN A 143 -33.68 -16.33 -13.17
N LYS A 144 -34.20 -16.33 -11.92
CA LYS A 144 -35.30 -17.23 -11.51
C LYS A 144 -36.65 -16.51 -11.35
N THR A 145 -37.17 -15.84 -12.39
CA THR A 145 -38.61 -15.52 -12.51
C THR A 145 -39.07 -15.41 -13.97
N LYS A 146 -38.80 -16.42 -14.79
CA LYS A 146 -39.53 -16.62 -16.05
C LYS A 146 -39.80 -18.10 -16.27
N GLY A 147 -41.04 -18.54 -16.07
CA GLY A 147 -41.47 -19.88 -16.47
C GLY A 147 -42.79 -20.37 -15.87
N GLY A 148 -43.90 -20.13 -16.59
CA GLY A 148 -45.14 -20.92 -16.57
C GLY A 148 -46.11 -20.63 -15.42
N GLY A 149 -47.43 -20.55 -15.60
CA GLY A 149 -48.30 -20.82 -16.74
C GLY A 149 -49.75 -20.46 -16.41
N LYS A 150 -50.56 -20.40 -17.48
CA LYS A 150 -51.96 -19.95 -17.62
C LYS A 150 -52.97 -20.48 -16.59
N ALA A 151 -53.97 -19.65 -16.26
CA ALA A 151 -55.37 -20.07 -16.14
C ALA A 151 -56.34 -18.90 -16.38
N GLU A 152 -57.40 -19.23 -17.11
CA GLU A 152 -58.47 -18.46 -17.72
C GLU A 152 -59.67 -18.32 -16.75
N ALA A 153 -60.40 -17.19 -16.75
CA ALA A 153 -61.84 -17.10 -16.46
C ALA A 153 -62.37 -15.65 -16.38
N THR A 154 -63.04 -15.23 -17.45
CA THR A 154 -64.39 -14.62 -17.48
C THR A 154 -64.89 -13.62 -16.42
N ASN A 155 -65.18 -12.40 -16.93
CA ASN A 155 -66.50 -11.75 -17.01
C ASN A 155 -67.03 -10.83 -15.88
N LYS A 156 -67.66 -9.75 -16.36
CA LYS A 156 -68.73 -8.89 -15.78
C LYS A 156 -68.35 -7.88 -14.69
N GLY A 157 -68.33 -6.61 -15.11
CA GLY A 157 -69.49 -5.75 -14.81
C GLY A 157 -69.27 -4.51 -13.92
N LYS A 158 -69.68 -3.37 -14.48
CA LYS A 158 -70.32 -2.19 -13.85
C LYS A 158 -69.51 -1.44 -12.78
N GLY A 159 -69.06 -0.23 -13.08
CA GLY A 159 -69.77 1.01 -12.72
C GLY A 159 -68.77 1.82 -11.87
N GLY A 160 -68.46 3.09 -12.12
CA GLY A 160 -69.36 4.22 -12.27
C GLY A 160 -68.85 5.30 -11.31
N GLU A 161 -68.68 6.52 -11.84
CA GLU A 161 -68.76 7.80 -11.12
C GLU A 161 -67.72 8.13 -10.03
N LYS A 162 -66.82 9.09 -10.28
CA LYS A 162 -66.96 10.57 -10.21
C LYS A 162 -66.69 11.13 -8.81
N ASN A 163 -65.95 12.25 -8.86
CA ASN A 163 -66.01 13.45 -8.03
C ASN A 163 -65.04 13.60 -6.84
N LYS A 164 -64.24 14.68 -7.00
CA LYS A 164 -64.04 15.84 -6.12
C LYS A 164 -63.63 15.50 -4.67
N SER A 165 -62.54 16.06 -4.15
CA SER A 165 -62.29 17.50 -4.00
C SER A 165 -60.82 17.74 -3.71
#